data_AF-A0A4T3F6H3-F1
#
_entry.id   AF-A0A4T3F6H3-F1
#
_cell.length_a   1.000
_cell.length_b   1.000
_cell.length_c   1.000
_cell.angle_alpha   90.00
_cell.angle_beta   90.00
_cell.angle_gamma   90.00
#
_symmetry.space_group_name_H-M   'P 1'
#
loop_
_entity.id
_entity.type
_entity.pdbx_description
1 polymer ?
#
loop_
_entity_poly.entity_id
_entity_poly.type
_entity_poly.pdbx_seq_one_letter_code
_entity_poly.pdbx_strand_id
1 'polypeptide(L)'
;MPFWTYLLHCRGGVFYTGQTDDLDHRIAQHKSGLVPGFTSKYLPVELVWSQEFPTREEALAAERRIKGWSRAKKLALIRGDWDRISQLARGKSGPSTSSRRTGIEVAPAVLAQLIARATAAHPDECCGILLGEGANITAIVPTRNVHSTPSTHFEIAPQPLIDAHRAARAGGPQVIGYYHSHPEGPARPSATDHADAARDGRIWAIIGQSRDVTFWEDGEHGFSPLSYRVEGG
;
A
#
# COMPACT_ATOMS: atom_id res chain seq x y z
N MET A 1 1.78 -5.68 36.36
CA MET A 1 1.70 -4.22 36.13
C MET A 1 1.82 -4.00 34.64
N PRO A 2 1.03 -3.10 34.05
CA PRO A 2 1.05 -2.88 32.61
C PRO A 2 2.28 -2.09 32.16
N PHE A 3 2.68 -2.29 30.92
CA PHE A 3 3.75 -1.54 30.27
C PHE A 3 3.16 -0.60 29.23
N TRP A 4 3.72 0.59 29.11
CA TRP A 4 3.22 1.65 28.24
C TRP A 4 4.21 1.94 27.14
N THR A 5 3.72 2.09 25.91
CA THR A 5 4.45 2.81 24.86
C THR A 5 3.81 4.16 24.67
N TYR A 6 4.61 5.22 24.60
CA TYR A 6 4.12 6.58 24.50
C TYR A 6 4.87 7.42 23.46
N LEU A 7 4.19 8.44 22.97
CA LEU A 7 4.70 9.41 22.01
C LEU A 7 4.53 10.82 22.57
N LEU A 8 5.61 11.57 22.61
CA LEU A 8 5.62 12.98 22.99
C LEU A 8 5.85 13.87 21.77
N HIS A 9 5.09 14.95 21.68
CA HIS A 9 5.38 16.06 20.78
C HIS A 9 6.25 17.08 21.51
N CYS A 10 7.41 17.37 20.94
CA CYS A 10 8.39 18.30 21.49
C CYS A 10 8.47 19.57 20.64
N ARG A 11 8.98 20.65 21.22
CA ARG A 11 9.21 21.92 20.52
C ARG A 11 10.03 21.70 19.24
N GLY A 12 9.65 22.37 18.16
CA GLY A 12 10.27 22.22 16.85
C GLY A 12 9.66 21.07 16.01
N GLY A 13 8.53 20.50 16.46
CA GLY A 13 7.87 19.43 15.73
C GLY A 13 8.62 18.10 15.80
N VAL A 14 9.40 17.88 16.85
CA VAL A 14 10.13 16.61 17.01
C VAL A 14 9.26 15.65 17.81
N PHE A 15 9.26 14.37 17.43
CA PHE A 15 8.54 13.33 18.16
C PHE A 15 9.51 12.44 18.93
N TYR A 16 9.26 12.27 20.21
CA TYR A 16 9.97 11.32 21.07
C TYR A 16 9.09 10.11 21.33
N THR A 17 9.62 8.91 21.13
CA THR A 17 8.93 7.64 21.43
C THR A 17 9.69 6.93 22.54
N GLY A 18 8.98 6.41 23.53
CA GLY A 18 9.56 5.64 24.62
C GLY A 18 8.59 4.62 25.18
N GLN A 19 9.10 3.78 26.09
CA GLN A 19 8.30 2.86 26.89
C GLN A 19 8.64 2.98 28.37
N THR A 20 7.67 2.65 29.23
CA THR A 20 7.78 2.76 30.69
C THR A 20 6.71 1.87 31.35
N ASP A 21 6.94 1.42 32.57
CA ASP A 21 5.94 0.79 33.45
C ASP A 21 5.17 1.81 34.29
N ASP A 22 5.68 3.04 34.41
CA ASP A 22 5.02 4.18 35.04
C ASP A 22 4.97 5.38 34.07
N LEU A 23 3.81 5.59 33.44
CA LEU A 23 3.63 6.61 32.41
C LEU A 23 3.58 8.02 33.00
N ASP A 24 2.81 8.23 34.06
CA ASP A 24 2.58 9.54 34.66
C ASP A 24 3.87 10.10 35.26
N HIS A 25 4.62 9.28 36.01
CA HIS A 25 5.91 9.68 36.55
C HIS A 25 6.88 10.05 35.43
N ARG A 26 6.92 9.27 34.34
CA ARG A 26 7.82 9.51 33.22
C ARG A 26 7.48 10.78 32.43
N ILE A 27 6.20 11.09 32.27
CA ILE A 27 5.76 12.34 31.63
C ILE A 27 6.12 13.54 32.50
N ALA A 28 5.94 13.46 33.82
CA ALA A 28 6.32 14.53 34.74
C ALA A 28 7.84 14.81 34.68
N GLN A 29 8.67 13.76 34.62
CA GLN A 29 10.12 13.89 34.41
C GLN A 29 10.45 14.61 33.09
N HIS A 30 9.77 14.24 32.00
CA HIS A 30 9.98 14.89 30.71
C HIS A 30 9.50 16.35 30.68
N LYS A 31 8.37 16.68 31.31
CA LYS A 31 7.82 18.05 31.38
C LYS A 31 8.68 18.97 32.24
N SER A 32 9.23 18.46 33.34
CA SER A 32 10.07 19.24 34.26
C SER A 32 11.45 19.56 33.69
N GLY A 33 11.94 18.78 32.72
CA GLY A 33 13.29 18.97 32.14
C GLY A 33 14.43 18.65 33.11
N LEU A 34 14.13 18.20 34.34
CA LEU A 34 15.09 17.94 35.42
C LEU A 34 16.04 16.78 35.10
N VAL A 35 15.62 15.88 34.21
CA VAL A 35 16.46 14.77 33.73
C VAL A 35 17.17 15.21 32.45
N PRO A 36 18.51 15.34 32.46
CA PRO A 36 19.27 15.66 31.27
C PRO A 36 19.05 14.59 30.19
N GLY A 37 18.61 15.00 29.01
CA GLY A 37 18.27 14.05 27.95
C GLY A 37 17.74 14.70 26.67
N PHE A 38 17.31 13.88 25.72
CA PHE A 38 16.82 14.36 24.43
C PHE A 38 15.67 15.38 24.59
N THR A 39 14.67 15.04 25.40
CA THR A 39 13.47 15.89 25.60
C THR A 39 13.76 17.19 26.36
N SER A 40 14.78 17.22 27.23
CA SER A 40 15.20 18.45 27.93
C SER A 40 15.66 19.56 26.97
N LYS A 41 16.15 19.20 25.78
CA LYS A 41 16.57 20.14 24.72
C LYS A 41 15.42 20.67 23.88
N TYR A 42 14.24 20.04 23.95
CA TYR A 42 13.08 20.32 23.08
C TYR A 42 11.81 20.63 23.89
N LEU A 43 11.94 21.27 25.05
CA LEU A 43 10.82 21.75 25.85
C LEU A 43 10.07 22.91 25.15
N PRO A 44 8.74 23.05 25.33
CA PRO A 44 7.86 22.16 26.09
C PRO A 44 7.57 20.84 25.37
N VAL A 45 7.21 19.81 26.14
CA VAL A 45 6.82 18.49 25.64
C VAL A 45 5.40 18.13 26.08
N GLU A 46 4.65 17.53 25.17
CA GLU A 46 3.25 17.15 25.37
C GLU A 46 3.06 15.67 25.04
N LEU A 47 2.32 14.94 25.88
CA LEU A 47 1.88 13.59 25.54
C LEU A 47 0.81 13.68 24.46
N VAL A 48 1.05 13.03 23.33
CA VAL A 48 0.13 13.04 22.18
C VAL A 48 -0.45 11.68 21.85
N TRP A 49 0.16 10.59 22.35
CA TRP A 49 -0.36 9.23 22.19
C TRP A 49 0.26 8.29 23.23
N SER A 50 -0.52 7.31 23.69
CA SER A 50 -0.05 6.21 24.54
C SER A 50 -0.87 4.95 24.32
N GLN A 51 -0.25 3.79 24.50
CA GLN A 51 -0.92 2.49 24.48
C GLN A 51 -0.37 1.58 25.59
N GLU A 52 -1.30 0.87 26.23
CA GLU A 52 -1.04 -0.12 27.27
C GLU A 52 -0.76 -1.50 26.65
N PHE A 53 0.19 -2.24 27.24
CA PHE A 53 0.56 -3.59 26.87
C PHE A 53 0.69 -4.47 28.12
N PRO A 54 0.26 -5.74 28.05
CA PRO A 54 0.37 -6.69 29.16
C PRO A 54 1.82 -7.06 29.48
N THR A 55 2.74 -6.97 28.51
CA THR A 55 4.14 -7.38 28.67
C THR A 55 5.13 -6.30 28.22
N ARG A 56 6.31 -6.30 28.84
CA ARG A 56 7.41 -5.39 28.49
C ARG A 56 7.91 -5.63 27.06
N GLU A 57 7.89 -6.88 26.62
CA GLU A 57 8.33 -7.26 25.28
C GLU A 57 7.43 -6.68 24.19
N GLU A 58 6.11 -6.70 24.41
CA GLU A 58 5.14 -6.09 23.50
C GLU A 58 5.30 -4.56 23.44
N ALA A 59 5.46 -3.90 24.59
CA ALA A 59 5.73 -2.45 24.64
C ALA A 59 7.05 -2.11 23.91
N LEU A 60 8.11 -2.89 24.12
CA LEU A 60 9.38 -2.70 23.43
C LEU A 60 9.27 -2.93 21.92
N ALA A 61 8.50 -3.93 21.49
CA ALA A 61 8.23 -4.19 20.09
C ALA A 61 7.45 -3.03 19.44
N ALA A 62 6.44 -2.50 20.13
CA ALA A 62 5.68 -1.32 19.69
C ALA A 62 6.58 -0.07 19.60
N GLU A 63 7.42 0.20 20.61
CA GLU A 63 8.39 1.29 20.58
C GLU A 63 9.30 1.19 19.34
N ARG A 64 9.92 0.02 19.14
CA ARG A 64 10.82 -0.23 17.99
C ARG A 64 10.13 0.01 16.65
N ARG A 65 8.88 -0.40 16.51
CA ARG A 65 8.07 -0.17 15.30
C ARG A 65 7.82 1.32 15.10
N ILE A 66 7.29 2.01 16.10
CA ILE A 66 6.89 3.43 15.99
C ILE A 66 8.10 4.35 15.84
N LYS A 67 9.24 4.04 16.46
CA LYS A 67 10.46 4.86 16.40
C LYS A 67 10.92 5.08 14.95
N GLY A 68 10.86 4.04 14.12
CA GLY A 68 11.19 4.08 12.69
C GLY A 68 10.11 4.66 11.77
N TRP A 69 8.94 5.04 12.29
CA TRP A 69 7.88 5.61 11.46
C TRP A 69 8.19 7.04 11.02
N SER A 70 7.74 7.36 9.80
CA SER A 70 7.76 8.72 9.28
C SER A 70 6.91 9.65 10.14
N ARG A 71 7.20 10.96 10.09
CA ARG A 71 6.41 12.00 10.75
C ARG A 71 4.91 11.87 10.42
N ALA A 72 4.58 11.60 9.16
CA ALA A 72 3.20 11.47 8.69
C ALA A 72 2.47 10.29 9.36
N LYS A 73 3.12 9.13 9.51
CA LYS A 73 2.53 7.98 10.21
C LYS A 73 2.30 8.25 11.68
N LYS A 74 3.25 8.93 12.34
CA LYS A 74 3.12 9.33 13.74
C LYS A 74 1.95 10.28 13.95
N LEU A 75 1.76 11.24 13.04
CA LEU A 75 0.59 12.13 13.06
C LEU A 75 -0.73 11.40 12.82
N ALA A 76 -0.75 10.43 11.90
CA ALA A 76 -1.92 9.60 11.66
C ALA A 76 -2.27 8.75 12.90
N LEU A 77 -1.25 8.19 13.58
CA LEU A 77 -1.42 7.47 14.85
C LEU A 77 -2.03 8.34 15.95
N ILE A 78 -1.53 9.57 16.11
CA ILE A 78 -2.07 10.53 17.09
C ILE A 78 -3.55 10.84 16.82
N ARG A 79 -3.95 10.88 15.54
CA ARG A 79 -5.33 11.16 15.11
C ARG A 79 -6.25 9.93 15.17
N GLY A 80 -5.72 8.74 15.45
CA GLY A 80 -6.48 7.49 15.34
C GLY A 80 -6.85 7.11 13.90
N ASP A 81 -6.16 7.69 12.92
CA ASP A 81 -6.44 7.51 11.49
C ASP A 81 -5.69 6.28 10.96
N TRP A 82 -6.26 5.11 11.24
CA TRP A 82 -5.68 3.82 10.87
C TRP A 82 -5.57 3.62 9.36
N ASP A 83 -6.51 4.16 8.59
CA ASP A 83 -6.50 4.14 7.14
C ASP A 83 -5.29 4.89 6.59
N ARG A 84 -5.01 6.09 7.14
CA ARG A 84 -3.84 6.86 6.75
C ARG A 84 -2.53 6.21 7.15
N ILE A 85 -2.47 5.52 8.30
CA ILE A 85 -1.28 4.73 8.69
C ILE A 85 -1.02 3.62 7.67
N SER A 86 -2.08 2.91 7.26
CA SER A 86 -2.03 1.85 6.26
C SER A 86 -1.54 2.36 4.91
N GLN A 87 -2.13 3.45 4.40
CA GLN A 87 -1.69 4.11 3.16
C GLN A 87 -0.21 4.51 3.23
N LEU A 88 0.21 5.16 4.32
CA LEU A 88 1.59 5.59 4.50
C LEU A 88 2.56 4.41 4.70
N ALA A 89 2.06 3.22 5.07
CA ALA A 89 2.85 2.01 5.20
C ALA A 89 3.15 1.32 3.88
N ARG A 90 2.33 1.55 2.85
CA ARG A 90 2.54 1.00 1.50
C ARG A 90 3.73 1.61 0.74
N GLY A 91 4.35 2.68 1.27
CA GLY A 91 5.66 3.16 0.84
C GLY A 91 5.67 4.02 -0.44
N LYS A 92 6.74 4.80 -0.60
CA LYS A 92 6.95 5.88 -1.56
C LYS A 92 6.94 5.42 -3.03
N SER A 93 5.82 5.63 -3.71
CA SER A 93 5.78 6.11 -5.09
C SER A 93 5.14 7.50 -5.03
N GLY A 94 5.84 8.54 -5.49
CA GLY A 94 5.27 9.88 -5.66
C GLY A 94 5.61 10.41 -7.05
N PRO A 95 5.01 11.52 -7.54
CA PRO A 95 3.95 12.37 -6.96
C PRO A 95 2.56 12.08 -7.60
N SER A 96 1.46 12.15 -6.86
CA SER A 96 0.61 13.33 -6.55
C SER A 96 -0.43 13.67 -7.62
N THR A 97 -1.53 14.22 -7.10
CA THR A 97 -2.67 14.84 -7.76
C THR A 97 -3.56 13.94 -8.58
N SER A 98 -4.84 14.02 -8.26
CA SER A 98 -6.02 13.69 -9.05
C SER A 98 -6.04 14.39 -10.42
N SER A 99 -4.96 14.31 -11.19
CA SER A 99 -5.09 14.32 -12.63
C SER A 99 -5.62 12.94 -12.96
N ARG A 100 -6.93 12.83 -13.19
CA ARG A 100 -7.54 11.62 -13.77
C ARG A 100 -6.63 11.19 -14.92
N ARG A 101 -5.95 10.04 -14.80
CA ARG A 101 -5.23 9.49 -15.94
C ARG A 101 -6.31 9.17 -16.95
N THR A 102 -6.41 9.94 -18.03
CA THR A 102 -7.43 9.69 -19.07
C THR A 102 -6.93 8.70 -20.11
N GLY A 103 -5.61 8.47 -20.17
CA GLY A 103 -4.95 7.63 -21.16
C GLY A 103 -3.74 6.91 -20.58
N ILE A 104 -3.56 5.65 -20.99
CA ILE A 104 -2.35 4.85 -20.77
C ILE A 104 -1.76 4.39 -22.12
N GLU A 105 -0.48 4.05 -22.13
CA GLU A 105 0.15 3.42 -23.29
C GLU A 105 0.49 1.98 -22.96
N VAL A 106 0.25 1.07 -23.90
CA VAL A 106 0.42 -0.37 -23.70
C VAL A 106 1.25 -0.93 -24.83
N ALA A 107 2.34 -1.61 -24.48
CA ALA A 107 3.14 -2.30 -25.47
C ALA A 107 2.29 -3.39 -26.17
N PRO A 108 2.34 -3.54 -27.50
CA PRO A 108 1.56 -4.57 -28.22
C PRO A 108 1.76 -5.98 -27.68
N ALA A 109 3.01 -6.29 -27.26
CA ALA A 109 3.37 -7.57 -26.66
C ALA A 109 2.66 -7.84 -25.33
N VAL A 110 2.28 -6.80 -24.57
CA VAL A 110 1.56 -6.94 -23.30
C VAL A 110 0.12 -7.39 -23.57
N LEU A 111 -0.59 -6.76 -24.51
CA LEU A 111 -1.97 -7.15 -24.85
C LEU A 111 -2.04 -8.61 -25.33
N ALA A 112 -1.13 -9.00 -26.23
CA ALA A 112 -1.04 -10.36 -26.73
C ALA A 112 -0.79 -11.36 -25.58
N GLN A 113 0.08 -11.02 -24.64
CA GLN A 113 0.37 -11.87 -23.48
C GLN A 113 -0.83 -11.98 -22.53
N LEU A 114 -1.55 -10.88 -22.24
CA LEU A 114 -2.74 -10.91 -21.38
C LEU A 114 -3.81 -11.86 -21.93
N ILE A 115 -4.09 -11.75 -23.23
CA ILE A 115 -5.07 -12.62 -23.92
C ILE A 115 -4.60 -14.09 -23.91
N ALA A 116 -3.33 -14.34 -24.21
CA ALA A 116 -2.77 -15.70 -24.21
C ALA A 116 -2.85 -16.35 -22.82
N ARG A 117 -2.58 -15.58 -21.75
CA ARG A 117 -2.65 -16.05 -20.36
C ARG A 117 -4.09 -16.36 -19.94
N ALA A 118 -5.03 -15.46 -20.21
CA ALA A 118 -6.44 -15.69 -19.93
C ALA A 118 -7.00 -16.90 -20.70
N THR A 119 -6.48 -17.16 -21.91
CA THR A 119 -6.84 -18.34 -22.70
C THR A 119 -6.29 -19.61 -22.08
N ALA A 120 -5.02 -19.60 -21.66
CA ALA A 120 -4.37 -20.78 -21.08
C ALA A 120 -4.87 -21.13 -19.68
N ALA A 121 -5.38 -20.16 -18.91
CA ALA A 121 -5.90 -20.37 -17.56
C ALA A 121 -7.36 -20.86 -17.54
N HIS A 122 -8.10 -20.70 -18.64
CA HIS A 122 -9.50 -21.13 -18.71
C HIS A 122 -9.64 -22.63 -18.39
N PRO A 123 -10.57 -23.05 -17.51
CA PRO A 123 -11.72 -22.31 -16.97
C PRO A 123 -11.46 -21.40 -15.75
N ASP A 124 -10.25 -21.39 -15.21
CA ASP A 124 -9.91 -20.63 -14.00
C ASP A 124 -9.54 -19.17 -14.29
N GLU A 125 -9.58 -18.32 -13.25
CA GLU A 125 -9.08 -16.95 -13.35
C GLU A 125 -7.55 -16.92 -13.37
N CYS A 126 -6.98 -16.20 -14.35
CA CYS A 126 -5.58 -15.79 -14.26
C CYS A 126 -5.45 -14.47 -13.51
N CYS A 127 -4.32 -14.26 -12.83
CA CYS A 127 -3.96 -12.97 -12.27
C CYS A 127 -2.47 -12.69 -12.42
N GLY A 128 -2.07 -11.43 -12.27
CA GLY A 128 -0.68 -11.05 -12.27
C GLY A 128 -0.45 -9.56 -12.08
N ILE A 129 0.81 -9.17 -12.23
CA ILE A 129 1.29 -7.82 -11.95
C ILE A 129 1.59 -7.12 -13.27
N LEU A 130 1.19 -5.86 -13.38
CA LEU A 130 1.56 -4.97 -14.49
C LEU A 130 2.81 -4.18 -14.11
N LEU A 131 3.81 -4.23 -14.99
CA LEU A 131 5.07 -3.52 -14.86
C LEU A 131 5.20 -2.44 -15.92
N GLY A 132 5.79 -1.32 -15.54
CA GLY A 132 6.01 -0.21 -16.45
C GLY A 132 6.58 1.03 -15.77
N GLU A 133 6.44 2.17 -16.44
CA GLU A 133 6.90 3.47 -15.95
C GLU A 133 5.84 4.53 -16.25
N GLY A 134 5.46 5.30 -15.22
CA GLY A 134 4.41 6.32 -15.36
C GLY A 134 3.06 5.71 -15.80
N ALA A 135 2.63 6.06 -17.00
CA ALA A 135 1.39 5.58 -17.63
C ALA A 135 1.62 4.52 -18.72
N ASN A 136 2.86 4.05 -18.88
CA ASN A 136 3.26 3.11 -19.93
C ASN A 136 3.42 1.71 -19.36
N ILE A 137 2.62 0.76 -19.83
CA ILE A 137 2.70 -0.66 -19.47
C ILE A 137 3.62 -1.37 -20.46
N THR A 138 4.78 -1.82 -19.96
CA THR A 138 5.83 -2.41 -20.80
C THR A 138 5.97 -3.91 -20.63
N ALA A 139 5.54 -4.45 -19.47
CA ALA A 139 5.67 -5.88 -19.18
C ALA A 139 4.61 -6.37 -18.19
N ILE A 140 4.47 -7.70 -18.10
CA ILE A 140 3.62 -8.36 -17.10
C ILE A 140 4.41 -9.44 -16.35
N VAL A 141 4.06 -9.66 -15.08
CA VAL A 141 4.54 -10.79 -14.29
C VAL A 141 3.35 -11.67 -13.94
N PRO A 142 3.19 -12.83 -14.59
CA PRO A 142 2.14 -13.77 -14.25
C PRO A 142 2.31 -14.31 -12.84
N THR A 143 1.22 -14.36 -12.09
CA THR A 143 1.21 -14.96 -10.75
C THR A 143 0.21 -16.11 -10.70
N ARG A 144 0.47 -17.06 -9.80
CA ARG A 144 -0.57 -18.03 -9.46
C ARG A 144 -1.62 -17.33 -8.63
N ASN A 145 -2.88 -17.57 -8.96
CA ASN A 145 -3.99 -17.21 -8.08
C ASN A 145 -3.90 -18.09 -6.83
N VAL A 146 -3.58 -17.51 -5.68
CA VAL A 146 -3.47 -18.25 -4.41
C VAL A 146 -4.75 -18.21 -3.58
N HIS A 147 -5.81 -17.58 -4.12
CA HIS A 147 -7.09 -17.50 -3.41
C HIS A 147 -7.72 -18.89 -3.25
N SER A 148 -8.44 -19.08 -2.15
CA SER A 148 -9.11 -20.36 -1.83
C SER A 148 -10.29 -20.70 -2.77
N THR A 149 -10.79 -19.70 -3.51
CA THR A 149 -11.86 -19.83 -4.53
C THR A 149 -11.46 -19.18 -5.87
N PRO A 150 -10.48 -19.76 -6.60
CA PRO A 150 -9.81 -19.12 -7.74
C PRO A 150 -10.67 -19.01 -9.01
N SER A 151 -11.89 -19.55 -9.00
CA SER A 151 -12.87 -19.44 -10.08
C SER A 151 -13.71 -18.16 -10.01
N THR A 152 -13.62 -17.38 -8.92
CA THR A 152 -14.46 -16.18 -8.69
C THR A 152 -13.75 -15.03 -7.97
N HIS A 153 -12.51 -15.24 -7.54
CA HIS A 153 -11.72 -14.31 -6.73
C HIS A 153 -10.24 -14.52 -7.03
N PHE A 154 -9.43 -13.47 -6.94
CA PHE A 154 -7.99 -13.56 -7.12
C PHE A 154 -7.19 -13.05 -5.91
N GLU A 155 -6.08 -13.73 -5.63
CA GLU A 155 -5.06 -13.26 -4.71
C GLU A 155 -3.69 -13.43 -5.36
N ILE A 156 -2.95 -12.33 -5.45
CA ILE A 156 -1.60 -12.32 -6.01
C ILE A 156 -0.63 -12.90 -4.98
N ALA A 157 0.07 -13.96 -5.37
CA ALA A 157 1.10 -14.56 -4.52
C ALA A 157 2.10 -13.50 -3.99
N PRO A 158 2.40 -13.46 -2.67
CA PRO A 158 3.27 -12.45 -2.09
C PRO A 158 4.69 -12.43 -2.68
N GLN A 159 5.20 -13.61 -3.07
CA GLN A 159 6.57 -13.77 -3.53
C GLN A 159 6.85 -13.03 -4.86
N PRO A 160 6.07 -13.24 -5.95
CA PRO A 160 6.18 -12.41 -7.16
C PRO A 160 6.07 -10.90 -6.92
N LEU A 161 5.22 -10.47 -5.97
CA LEU A 161 5.06 -9.06 -5.64
C LEU A 161 6.31 -8.50 -4.94
N ILE A 162 6.89 -9.25 -4.01
CA ILE A 162 8.15 -8.90 -3.34
C ILE A 162 9.29 -8.82 -4.34
N ASP A 163 9.37 -9.77 -5.27
CA ASP A 163 10.43 -9.83 -6.28
C ASP A 163 10.30 -8.68 -7.29
N ALA A 164 9.07 -8.38 -7.75
CA ALA A 164 8.80 -7.22 -8.60
C ALA A 164 9.20 -5.90 -7.92
N HIS A 165 8.83 -5.71 -6.64
CA HIS A 165 9.23 -4.52 -5.89
C HIS A 165 10.74 -4.47 -5.60
N ARG A 166 11.44 -5.61 -5.50
CA ARG A 166 12.89 -5.64 -5.39
C ARG A 166 13.56 -5.25 -6.70
N ALA A 167 13.09 -5.76 -7.83
CA ALA A 167 13.58 -5.40 -9.16
C ALA A 167 13.39 -3.90 -9.45
N ALA A 168 12.21 -3.35 -9.12
CA ALA A 168 11.91 -1.93 -9.24
C ALA A 168 12.90 -1.04 -8.47
N ARG A 169 13.32 -1.47 -7.26
CA ARG A 169 14.33 -0.75 -6.45
C ARG A 169 15.74 -0.84 -7.01
N ALA A 170 16.03 -1.86 -7.82
CA ALA A 170 17.31 -2.04 -8.50
C ALA A 170 17.39 -1.26 -9.83
N GLY A 171 16.40 -0.41 -10.14
CA GLY A 171 16.32 0.34 -11.40
C GLY A 171 15.52 -0.37 -12.49
N GLY A 172 14.84 -1.46 -12.17
CA GLY A 172 13.91 -2.14 -13.09
C GLY A 172 12.55 -1.43 -13.23
N PRO A 173 11.67 -1.95 -14.10
CA PRO A 173 10.34 -1.41 -14.30
C PRO A 173 9.51 -1.44 -13.01
N GLN A 174 8.70 -0.41 -12.81
CA GLN A 174 7.92 -0.22 -11.58
C GLN A 174 6.63 -1.04 -11.62
N VAL A 175 6.14 -1.41 -10.44
CA VAL A 175 4.80 -1.99 -10.30
C VAL A 175 3.77 -0.88 -10.43
N ILE A 176 3.02 -0.87 -11.52
CA ILE A 176 2.03 0.17 -11.83
C ILE A 176 0.58 -0.32 -11.65
N GLY A 177 0.39 -1.64 -11.56
CA GLY A 177 -0.94 -2.21 -11.52
C GLY A 177 -1.00 -3.72 -11.42
N TYR A 178 -2.20 -4.25 -11.59
CA TYR A 178 -2.53 -5.66 -11.54
C TYR A 178 -3.44 -6.02 -12.73
N TYR A 179 -3.50 -7.30 -13.06
CA TYR A 179 -4.44 -7.79 -14.05
C TYR A 179 -5.09 -9.09 -13.59
N HIS A 180 -6.31 -9.32 -14.04
CA HIS A 180 -7.01 -10.59 -13.88
C HIS A 180 -7.98 -10.84 -15.02
N SER A 181 -8.45 -12.08 -15.15
CA SER A 181 -9.42 -12.46 -16.18
C SER A 181 -10.73 -12.92 -15.56
N HIS A 182 -11.85 -12.56 -16.17
CA HIS A 182 -13.17 -13.13 -15.92
C HIS A 182 -13.47 -14.23 -16.96
N PRO A 183 -13.42 -15.53 -16.61
CA PRO A 183 -13.59 -16.64 -17.54
C PRO A 183 -14.99 -16.69 -18.17
N GLU A 184 -16.01 -16.26 -17.43
CA GLU A 184 -17.42 -16.26 -17.83
C GLU A 184 -18.06 -14.85 -17.76
N GLY A 185 -17.25 -13.81 -17.57
CA GLY A 185 -17.72 -12.45 -17.32
C GLY A 185 -17.20 -11.41 -18.32
N PRO A 186 -17.75 -10.18 -18.29
CA PRO A 186 -17.28 -9.09 -19.12
C PRO A 186 -15.92 -8.57 -18.65
N ALA A 187 -15.19 -7.89 -19.53
CA ALA A 187 -13.99 -7.12 -19.18
C ALA A 187 -14.37 -5.82 -18.44
N ARG A 188 -15.03 -5.92 -17.28
CA ARG A 188 -15.40 -4.79 -16.43
C ARG A 188 -15.30 -5.19 -14.96
N PRO A 189 -15.02 -4.25 -14.05
CA PRO A 189 -14.97 -4.54 -12.62
C PRO A 189 -16.30 -5.11 -12.13
N SER A 190 -16.22 -6.24 -11.44
CA SER A 190 -17.33 -6.89 -10.75
C SER A 190 -17.57 -6.23 -9.38
N ALA A 191 -18.68 -6.59 -8.72
CA ALA A 191 -18.96 -6.12 -7.36
C ALA A 191 -17.87 -6.55 -6.36
N THR A 192 -17.28 -7.73 -6.57
CA THR A 192 -16.15 -8.25 -5.78
C THR A 192 -14.90 -7.42 -5.98
N ASP A 193 -14.56 -7.08 -7.23
CA ASP A 193 -13.42 -6.21 -7.53
C ASP A 193 -13.56 -4.85 -6.83
N HIS A 194 -14.77 -4.28 -6.83
CA HIS A 194 -15.06 -3.03 -6.14
C HIS A 194 -14.91 -3.12 -4.61
N ALA A 195 -15.17 -4.29 -4.02
CA ALA A 195 -15.01 -4.53 -2.59
C ALA A 195 -13.55 -4.73 -2.20
N ASP A 196 -12.78 -5.42 -3.05
CA ASP A 196 -11.36 -5.75 -2.83
C ASP A 196 -10.41 -4.63 -3.29
N ALA A 197 -10.93 -3.65 -4.02
CA ALA A 197 -10.22 -2.46 -4.47
C ALA A 197 -9.48 -1.75 -3.31
N ALA A 198 -8.17 -1.59 -3.49
CA ALA A 198 -7.29 -0.99 -2.50
C ALA A 198 -7.35 0.54 -2.50
N ARG A 199 -8.00 1.14 -3.52
CA ARG A 199 -8.19 2.58 -3.77
C ARG A 199 -6.87 3.35 -3.75
N ASP A 200 -5.85 2.78 -4.36
CA ASP A 200 -4.48 3.27 -4.30
C ASP A 200 -3.97 3.90 -5.61
N GLY A 201 -4.86 4.12 -6.59
CA GLY A 201 -4.57 4.74 -7.88
C GLY A 201 -3.80 3.83 -8.84
N ARG A 202 -3.78 2.51 -8.58
CA ARG A 202 -3.16 1.53 -9.48
C ARG A 202 -4.05 1.23 -10.68
N ILE A 203 -3.40 0.76 -11.74
CA ILE A 203 -4.08 0.32 -12.95
C ILE A 203 -4.54 -1.13 -12.77
N TRP A 204 -5.77 -1.41 -13.14
CA TRP A 204 -6.34 -2.75 -13.20
C TRP A 204 -6.67 -3.08 -14.64
N ALA A 205 -6.08 -4.16 -15.17
CA ALA A 205 -6.44 -4.69 -16.49
C ALA A 205 -7.36 -5.90 -16.32
N ILE A 206 -8.54 -5.84 -16.91
CA ILE A 206 -9.54 -6.90 -16.82
C ILE A 206 -9.70 -7.52 -18.20
N ILE A 207 -9.54 -8.84 -18.26
CA ILE A 207 -9.72 -9.61 -19.49
C ILE A 207 -11.06 -10.33 -19.43
N GLY A 208 -11.97 -10.01 -20.34
CA GLY A 208 -13.29 -10.63 -20.43
C GLY A 208 -13.26 -11.99 -21.14
N GLN A 209 -14.38 -12.70 -21.07
CA GLN A 209 -14.59 -13.96 -21.78
C GLN A 209 -14.39 -13.81 -23.30
N SER A 210 -14.81 -12.67 -23.86
CA SER A 210 -14.63 -12.35 -25.29
C SER A 210 -13.19 -11.97 -25.66
N ARG A 211 -12.24 -12.09 -24.72
CA ARG A 211 -10.83 -11.72 -24.88
C ARG A 211 -10.60 -10.23 -25.17
N ASP A 212 -11.58 -9.42 -24.83
CA ASP A 212 -11.46 -7.99 -24.72
C ASP A 212 -10.67 -7.62 -23.46
N VAL A 213 -9.78 -6.64 -23.57
CA VAL A 213 -8.97 -6.13 -22.47
C VAL A 213 -9.39 -4.69 -22.21
N THR A 214 -9.79 -4.40 -20.98
CA THR A 214 -10.09 -3.05 -20.52
C THR A 214 -9.18 -2.68 -19.36
N PHE A 215 -8.95 -1.37 -19.21
CA PHE A 215 -8.09 -0.84 -18.16
C PHE A 215 -8.87 0.14 -17.31
N TRP A 216 -8.60 0.12 -16.00
CA TRP A 216 -9.31 0.90 -15.00
C TRP A 216 -8.31 1.46 -13.99
N GLU A 217 -8.54 2.67 -13.50
CA GLU A 217 -7.81 3.24 -12.37
C GLU A 217 -8.61 2.98 -11.09
N ASP A 218 -7.99 2.31 -10.12
CA ASP A 218 -8.55 2.09 -8.78
C ASP A 218 -8.42 3.37 -7.95
N GLY A 219 -9.27 4.36 -8.25
CA GLY A 219 -9.26 5.67 -7.63
C GLY A 219 -9.95 5.72 -6.26
N GLU A 220 -9.87 6.87 -5.60
CA GLU A 220 -10.50 7.12 -4.28
C GLU A 220 -12.02 6.89 -4.27
N HIS A 221 -12.68 7.12 -5.42
CA HIS A 221 -14.12 6.92 -5.62
C HIS A 221 -14.47 5.61 -6.33
N GLY A 222 -13.51 4.68 -6.45
CA GLY A 222 -13.65 3.41 -7.16
C GLY A 222 -13.12 3.46 -8.60
N PHE A 223 -13.44 2.41 -9.36
CA PHE A 223 -12.89 2.22 -10.70
C PHE A 223 -13.34 3.29 -11.70
N SER A 224 -12.35 3.93 -12.32
CA SER A 224 -12.54 4.85 -13.44
C SER A 224 -11.98 4.25 -14.73
N PRO A 225 -12.73 4.21 -15.84
CA PRO A 225 -12.25 3.62 -17.09
C PRO A 225 -11.07 4.41 -17.66
N LEU A 226 -10.04 3.70 -18.10
CA LEU A 226 -8.87 4.26 -18.75
C LEU A 226 -8.93 3.97 -20.25
N SER A 227 -8.72 5.00 -21.08
CA SER A 227 -8.44 4.78 -22.50
C SER A 227 -7.00 4.30 -22.65
N TYR A 228 -6.71 3.48 -23.65
CA TYR A 228 -5.33 3.07 -23.94
C TYR A 228 -4.97 3.28 -25.40
N ARG A 229 -3.69 3.54 -25.65
CA ARG A 229 -3.07 3.50 -26.98
C ARG A 229 -2.02 2.41 -27.03
N VAL A 230 -1.90 1.77 -28.17
CA VAL A 230 -0.86 0.76 -28.40
C VAL A 230 0.41 1.49 -28.85
N GLU A 231 1.53 1.27 -28.16
CA GLU A 231 2.82 1.89 -28.54
C GLU A 231 3.19 1.48 -29.99
N GLY A 232 3.38 2.47 -30.87
CA GLY A 232 3.76 2.28 -32.27
C GLY A 232 2.60 2.20 -33.29
N GLY A 233 1.38 2.59 -32.90
CA GLY A 233 0.21 2.73 -33.79
C GLY A 233 -0.12 4.17 -34.17
#